data_AF-G8PCA8-F1
#
_entry.id   AF-G8PCA8-F1
#
_cell.length_a   1.000
_cell.length_b   1.000
_cell.length_c   1.000
_cell.angle_alpha   90.00
_cell.angle_beta   90.00
_cell.angle_gamma   90.00
#
_symmetry.space_group_name_H-M   'P 1'
#
loop_
_entity.id
_entity.type
_entity.pdbx_description
1 polymer ?
#
loop_
_entity_poly.entity_id
_entity_poly.type
_entity_poly.pdbx_seq_one_letter_code
_entity_poly.pdbx_strand_id
1 'polypeptide(L)'
;MAKKFCNHAGCRALVALNVKYCEKHQKQANSDTYHHRRYEQGRDQFEAFYRTSAWKKMSRQMLIRSPICKLCYQEGVIRKADIVDHITPIREDWSRRLDWDNMQTLCIYHHNQKTNIENQRRIKK
;
A
#
# COMPACT_ATOMS: atom_id res chain seq x y z
N MET A 1 50.19 -11.16 -1.78
CA MET A 1 48.76 -11.51 -1.93
C MET A 1 48.04 -10.38 -2.65
N ALA A 2 47.31 -10.67 -3.73
CA ALA A 2 46.54 -9.66 -4.43
C ALA A 2 45.37 -9.15 -3.56
N LYS A 3 45.05 -7.85 -3.68
CA LYS A 3 43.97 -7.17 -2.97
C LYS A 3 43.06 -6.49 -3.98
N LYS A 4 41.80 -6.28 -3.63
CA LYS A 4 40.83 -5.51 -4.43
C LYS A 4 40.22 -4.39 -3.60
N PHE A 5 39.60 -3.42 -4.26
CA PHE A 5 38.81 -2.42 -3.56
C PHE A 5 37.52 -3.01 -2.98
N CYS A 6 37.04 -2.41 -1.90
CA CYS A 6 35.75 -2.67 -1.30
C CYS A 6 34.62 -2.43 -2.32
N ASN A 7 33.60 -3.30 -2.33
CA ASN A 7 32.48 -3.20 -3.28
C ASN A 7 31.44 -2.11 -2.94
N HIS A 8 31.60 -1.36 -1.84
CA HIS A 8 30.69 -0.26 -1.52
C HIS A 8 30.97 0.95 -2.44
N ALA A 9 29.91 1.51 -3.04
CA ALA A 9 30.03 2.63 -3.98
C ALA A 9 30.80 3.79 -3.33
N GLY A 10 31.89 4.24 -3.96
CA GLY A 10 32.74 5.33 -3.45
C GLY A 10 33.75 4.92 -2.36
N CYS A 11 33.78 3.67 -1.91
CA CYS A 11 34.78 3.21 -0.93
C CYS A 11 36.08 2.75 -1.60
N ARG A 12 37.22 3.32 -1.19
CA ARG A 12 38.56 2.96 -1.70
C ARG A 12 39.38 2.08 -0.75
N ALA A 13 38.74 1.48 0.27
CA ALA A 13 39.43 0.58 1.20
C ALA A 13 39.87 -0.71 0.47
N LEU A 14 41.11 -1.16 0.70
CA LEU A 14 41.63 -2.40 0.13
C LEU A 14 41.27 -3.61 1.01
N VAL A 15 40.72 -4.65 0.40
CA VAL A 15 40.31 -5.90 1.03
C VAL A 15 40.97 -7.10 0.33
N ALA A 16 41.05 -8.23 1.03
CA ALA A 16 41.49 -9.48 0.42
C ALA A 16 40.54 -9.88 -0.72
N LEU A 17 41.03 -10.60 -1.73
CA LEU A 17 40.24 -10.99 -2.90
C LEU A 17 38.95 -11.76 -2.54
N ASN A 18 38.97 -12.55 -1.46
CA ASN A 18 37.84 -13.33 -0.96
C ASN A 18 36.85 -12.53 -0.10
N VAL A 19 37.15 -11.27 0.23
CA VAL A 19 36.29 -10.42 1.06
C VAL A 19 35.56 -9.40 0.17
N LYS A 20 34.24 -9.24 0.33
CA LYS A 20 33.42 -8.32 -0.49
C LYS A 20 33.46 -6.86 -0.02
N TYR A 21 33.47 -6.65 1.29
CA TYR A 21 33.38 -5.33 1.92
C TYR A 21 34.39 -5.17 3.05
N CYS A 22 34.90 -3.97 3.28
CA CYS A 22 35.71 -3.67 4.46
C CYS A 22 34.86 -3.69 5.74
N GLU A 23 35.48 -3.73 6.92
CA GLU A 23 34.78 -3.77 8.22
C GLU A 23 33.69 -2.70 8.37
N LYS A 24 33.93 -1.48 7.85
CA LYS A 24 32.95 -0.38 7.84
C LYS A 24 31.67 -0.70 7.05
N HIS A 25 31.77 -1.55 6.03
CA HIS A 25 30.68 -1.84 5.09
C HIS A 25 30.20 -3.30 5.15
N GLN A 26 30.80 -4.17 5.97
CA GLN A 26 30.32 -5.54 6.18
C GLN A 26 28.85 -5.58 6.63
N LYS A 27 28.40 -4.60 7.43
CA LYS A 27 27.02 -4.51 7.95
C LYS A 27 26.00 -3.94 6.96
N GLN A 28 26.43 -3.34 5.84
CA GLN A 28 25.53 -2.84 4.80
C GLN A 28 25.13 -3.92 3.78
N ALA A 29 25.69 -5.12 3.90
CA ALA A 29 25.39 -6.27 3.06
C ALA A 29 24.11 -7.02 3.47
N ASN A 30 23.14 -6.36 4.12
CA ASN A 30 21.83 -6.96 4.37
C ASN A 30 21.00 -6.89 3.09
N SER A 31 21.40 -7.68 2.10
CA SER A 31 20.54 -8.16 1.02
C SER A 31 19.21 -8.66 1.61
N ASP A 32 19.25 -9.31 2.77
CA ASP A 32 18.09 -9.79 3.49
C ASP A 32 17.13 -8.66 3.89
N THR A 33 17.57 -7.49 4.37
CA THR A 33 16.63 -6.42 4.70
C THR A 33 15.95 -5.82 3.47
N TYR A 34 16.62 -5.81 2.32
CA TYR A 34 16.01 -5.40 1.04
C TYR A 34 15.02 -6.46 0.52
N HIS A 35 15.39 -7.74 0.57
CA HIS A 35 14.52 -8.85 0.17
C HIS A 35 13.31 -9.00 1.10
N HIS A 36 13.48 -8.90 2.42
CA HIS A 36 12.38 -8.89 3.39
C HIS A 36 11.43 -7.71 3.15
N ARG A 37 11.93 -6.47 2.98
CA ARG A 37 11.06 -5.32 2.65
C ARG A 37 10.33 -5.48 1.33
N ARG A 38 10.95 -6.07 0.31
CA ARG A 38 10.37 -6.17 -1.04
C ARG A 38 9.45 -7.39 -1.24
N TYR A 39 9.68 -8.48 -0.52
CA TYR A 39 8.94 -9.74 -0.70
C TYR A 39 8.03 -10.12 0.48
N GLU A 40 8.35 -9.77 1.73
CA GLU A 40 7.41 -10.01 2.85
C GLU A 40 6.30 -8.97 2.94
N GLN A 41 6.54 -7.72 2.53
CA GLN A 41 5.45 -6.75 2.33
C GLN A 41 4.54 -7.11 1.13
N GLY A 42 4.92 -8.15 0.36
CA GLY A 42 4.33 -8.48 -0.93
C GLY A 42 2.99 -9.23 -0.91
N ARG A 43 2.43 -9.60 0.24
CA ARG A 43 1.08 -10.22 0.32
C ARG A 43 0.35 -9.83 1.60
N ASP A 44 0.23 -8.54 1.85
CA ASP A 44 -0.80 -8.10 2.78
C ASP A 44 -2.16 -8.57 2.23
N GLN A 45 -2.86 -9.42 2.99
CA GLN A 45 -4.17 -9.97 2.62
C GLN A 45 -5.14 -8.86 2.16
N PHE A 46 -4.99 -7.66 2.74
CA PHE A 46 -5.75 -6.48 2.41
C PHE A 46 -5.48 -5.97 0.98
N GLU A 47 -4.23 -5.95 0.53
CA GLU A 47 -3.88 -5.54 -0.84
C GLU A 47 -4.27 -6.61 -1.88
N ALA A 48 -4.11 -7.88 -1.51
CA ALA A 48 -4.50 -9.00 -2.37
C ALA A 48 -6.02 -9.01 -2.63
N PHE A 49 -6.83 -8.59 -1.65
CA PHE A 49 -8.29 -8.51 -1.76
C PHE A 49 -8.76 -7.68 -2.95
N TYR A 50 -8.18 -6.50 -3.17
CA TYR A 50 -8.56 -5.61 -4.27
C TYR A 50 -8.31 -6.21 -5.66
N ARG A 51 -7.50 -7.28 -5.76
CA ARG A 51 -7.25 -7.99 -7.03
C ARG A 51 -8.28 -9.09 -7.31
N THR A 52 -9.04 -9.51 -6.30
CA THR A 52 -10.01 -10.62 -6.39
C THR A 52 -11.16 -10.32 -7.36
N SER A 53 -11.72 -11.36 -7.96
CA SER A 53 -12.91 -11.26 -8.82
C SER A 53 -14.15 -10.79 -8.04
N ALA A 54 -14.28 -11.21 -6.78
CA ALA A 54 -15.36 -10.80 -5.90
C ALA A 54 -15.41 -9.27 -5.71
N TRP A 55 -14.26 -8.66 -5.37
CA TRP A 55 -14.16 -7.20 -5.26
C TRP A 55 -14.47 -6.49 -6.58
N LYS A 56 -13.89 -6.94 -7.69
CA LYS A 56 -14.13 -6.34 -9.02
C LYS A 56 -15.58 -6.40 -9.45
N LYS A 57 -16.28 -7.51 -9.15
CA LYS A 57 -17.70 -7.68 -9.45
C LYS A 57 -18.57 -6.75 -8.60
N MET A 58 -18.35 -6.75 -7.28
CA MET A 58 -19.12 -5.94 -6.35
C MET A 58 -18.91 -4.44 -6.61
N SER A 59 -17.67 -4.00 -6.80
CA SER A 59 -17.37 -2.58 -7.06
C SER A 59 -18.01 -2.09 -8.37
N ARG A 60 -17.98 -2.90 -9.43
CA ARG A 60 -18.70 -2.59 -10.68
C ARG A 60 -20.21 -2.46 -10.45
N GLN A 61 -20.82 -3.41 -9.74
CA GLN A 61 -22.26 -3.37 -9.45
C GLN A 61 -22.63 -2.14 -8.61
N MET A 62 -21.78 -1.77 -7.66
CA MET A 62 -22.02 -0.62 -6.81
C MET A 62 -21.95 0.70 -7.59
N LEU A 63 -20.99 0.85 -8.51
CA LEU A 63 -20.91 2.02 -9.40
C LEU A 63 -22.10 2.12 -10.36
N ILE A 64 -22.65 0.98 -10.81
CA ILE A 64 -23.87 0.98 -11.63
C ILE A 64 -25.08 1.43 -10.82
N ARG A 65 -25.22 0.93 -9.58
CA ARG A 65 -26.37 1.23 -8.71
C ARG A 65 -26.32 2.65 -8.13
N SER A 66 -25.12 3.12 -7.80
CA SER A 66 -24.87 4.43 -7.18
C SER A 66 -23.81 5.18 -7.99
N PRO A 67 -24.17 5.75 -9.15
CA PRO A 67 -23.19 6.34 -10.07
C PRO A 67 -22.65 7.70 -9.59
N ILE A 68 -23.13 8.21 -8.45
CA ILE A 68 -22.78 9.52 -7.90
C ILE A 68 -21.94 9.37 -6.63
N CYS A 69 -21.11 10.38 -6.36
CA CYS A 69 -20.38 10.46 -5.11
C CYS A 69 -21.34 10.74 -3.95
N LYS A 70 -21.34 9.85 -2.95
CA LYS A 70 -22.17 9.95 -1.75
C LYS A 70 -21.96 11.26 -0.99
N LEU A 71 -20.69 11.67 -0.80
CA LEU A 71 -20.37 12.89 -0.07
C LEU A 71 -20.73 14.15 -0.87
N CYS A 72 -20.46 14.20 -2.18
CA CYS A 72 -20.94 15.30 -3.01
C CYS A 72 -22.47 15.44 -2.94
N TYR A 73 -23.20 14.32 -2.99
CA TYR A 73 -24.66 14.35 -2.90
C TYR A 73 -25.15 14.94 -1.58
N GLN A 74 -24.49 14.59 -0.47
CA GLN A 74 -24.76 15.19 0.86
C GLN A 74 -24.44 16.70 0.91
N GLU A 75 -23.48 17.16 0.12
CA GLU A 75 -23.14 18.57 -0.06
C GLU A 75 -24.08 19.30 -1.03
N GLY A 76 -25.10 18.63 -1.58
CA GLY A 76 -26.02 19.19 -2.58
C GLY A 76 -25.44 19.27 -4.00
N VAL A 77 -24.33 18.58 -4.25
CA VAL A 77 -23.63 18.56 -5.54
C VAL A 77 -23.79 17.21 -6.22
N ILE A 78 -24.27 17.19 -7.47
CA ILE A 78 -24.28 15.98 -8.29
C ILE A 78 -22.94 15.83 -8.99
N ARG A 79 -22.11 14.92 -8.50
CA ARG A 79 -20.83 14.53 -9.12
C ARG A 79 -20.79 13.03 -9.32
N LYS A 80 -20.27 12.60 -10.48
CA LYS A 80 -20.02 11.19 -10.78
C LYS A 80 -19.03 10.58 -9.76
N ALA A 81 -19.28 9.33 -9.36
CA ALA A 81 -18.30 8.56 -8.59
C ALA A 81 -17.23 7.94 -9.49
N ASP A 82 -16.00 7.93 -8.98
CA ASP A 82 -14.84 7.36 -9.66
C ASP A 82 -14.44 6.01 -9.05
N ILE A 83 -14.72 5.82 -7.75
CA ILE A 83 -14.25 4.67 -6.99
C ILE A 83 -15.30 4.18 -5.98
N VAL A 84 -15.20 2.91 -5.61
CA VAL A 84 -15.92 2.31 -4.47
C VAL A 84 -14.94 2.16 -3.33
N ASP A 85 -15.36 2.63 -2.16
CA ASP A 85 -14.56 2.64 -0.95
C ASP A 85 -15.33 2.00 0.22
N HIS A 86 -14.60 1.43 1.16
CA HIS A 86 -15.18 0.83 2.36
C HIS A 86 -15.51 1.94 3.37
N ILE A 87 -16.69 1.90 4.01
CA ILE A 87 -17.05 2.85 5.08
C ILE A 87 -16.19 2.58 6.31
N THR A 88 -16.20 1.34 6.79
CA THR A 88 -15.26 0.80 7.78
C THR A 88 -14.10 0.14 7.04
N PRO A 89 -12.85 0.59 7.21
CA PRO A 89 -11.71 0.03 6.51
C PRO A 89 -11.56 -1.47 6.69
N ILE A 90 -11.14 -2.18 5.64
CA ILE A 90 -10.91 -3.64 5.68
C ILE A 90 -9.90 -4.09 6.74
N ARG A 91 -8.99 -3.19 7.13
CA ARG A 91 -8.00 -3.41 8.19
C ARG A 91 -8.60 -3.36 9.59
N GLU A 92 -9.77 -2.73 9.74
CA GLU A 92 -10.48 -2.62 11.01
C GLU A 92 -11.53 -3.73 11.15
N ASP A 93 -12.23 -4.07 10.07
CA ASP A 93 -13.20 -5.17 10.06
C ASP A 93 -13.18 -5.95 8.74
N TRP A 94 -12.41 -7.04 8.73
CA TRP A 94 -12.28 -7.91 7.56
C TRP A 94 -13.55 -8.69 7.23
N SER A 95 -14.43 -8.93 8.21
CA SER A 95 -15.68 -9.68 8.00
C SER A 95 -16.62 -8.94 7.04
N ARG A 96 -16.53 -7.59 7.02
CA ARG A 96 -17.34 -6.68 6.21
C ARG A 96 -16.72 -6.28 4.87
N ARG A 97 -15.67 -6.96 4.42
CA ARG A 97 -14.95 -6.63 3.17
C ARG A 97 -15.80 -6.75 1.89
N LEU A 98 -16.87 -7.56 1.93
CA LEU A 98 -17.86 -7.75 0.85
C LEU A 98 -19.29 -7.44 1.32
N ASP A 99 -19.43 -6.73 2.45
CA ASP A 99 -20.72 -6.25 2.94
C ASP A 99 -21.17 -5.06 2.10
N TRP A 100 -22.33 -5.17 1.45
CA TRP A 100 -22.86 -4.13 0.57
C TRP A 100 -23.11 -2.82 1.32
N ASP A 101 -23.54 -2.90 2.58
CA ASP A 101 -23.84 -1.73 3.41
C ASP A 101 -22.58 -1.07 3.96
N ASN A 102 -21.43 -1.75 3.87
CA ASN A 102 -20.12 -1.21 4.20
C ASN A 102 -19.43 -0.54 3.00
N MET A 103 -20.12 -0.35 1.87
CA MET A 103 -19.55 0.27 0.67
C MET A 103 -20.14 1.66 0.42
N GLN A 104 -19.35 2.53 -0.19
CA GLN A 104 -19.80 3.83 -0.66
C GLN A 104 -19.09 4.21 -1.96
N THR A 105 -19.78 4.96 -2.82
CA THR A 105 -19.22 5.48 -4.07
C THR A 105 -18.73 6.90 -3.86
N LEU A 106 -17.47 7.17 -4.22
CA LEU A 106 -16.82 8.45 -3.99
C LEU A 106 -16.17 8.98 -5.26
N CYS A 107 -16.07 10.30 -5.37
CA CYS A 107 -15.13 10.92 -6.31
C CYS A 107 -13.70 10.86 -5.73
N ILE A 108 -12.69 11.01 -6.58
CA ILE A 108 -11.28 10.95 -6.15
C ILE A 108 -10.97 11.96 -5.03
N TYR A 109 -11.55 13.16 -5.07
CA TYR A 109 -11.36 14.19 -4.05
C TYR A 109 -11.78 13.68 -2.65
N HIS A 110 -13.02 13.22 -2.53
CA HIS A 110 -13.58 12.74 -1.26
C HIS A 110 -12.93 11.45 -0.79
N HIS A 111 -12.55 10.56 -1.71
CA HIS A 111 -11.78 9.38 -1.38
C HIS A 111 -10.44 9.74 -0.72
N ASN A 112 -9.67 10.63 -1.33
CA ASN A 112 -8.37 11.06 -0.80
C ASN A 112 -8.51 11.75 0.57
N GLN A 113 -9.54 12.57 0.75
CA GLN A 113 -9.84 13.18 2.05
C GLN A 113 -10.09 12.12 3.13
N LYS A 114 -10.93 11.11 2.83
CA LYS A 114 -11.18 9.99 3.75
C LYS A 114 -9.90 9.22 4.07
N THR A 115 -9.11 8.85 3.06
CA THR A 115 -7.83 8.14 3.25
C THR A 115 -6.88 8.93 4.16
N ASN A 116 -6.79 10.25 3.99
CA ASN A 116 -5.95 11.10 4.84
C ASN A 116 -6.41 11.08 6.30
N ILE A 117 -7.72 11.21 6.54
CA ILE A 117 -8.31 11.17 7.88
C ILE A 117 -8.04 9.80 8.55
N GLU A 118 -8.22 8.70 7.82
CA GLU A 118 -7.96 7.35 8.31
C GLU A 118 -6.50 7.12 8.68
N ASN A 119 -5.58 7.57 7.81
CA ASN A 119 -4.15 7.47 8.09
C ASN A 119 -3.75 8.28 9.33
N GLN A 120 -4.31 9.49 9.49
CA GLN A 120 -4.09 10.28 10.71
C GLN A 120 -4.62 9.58 11.96
N ARG A 121 -5.80 8.94 11.90
CA ARG A 121 -6.36 8.15 13.01
C ARG A 121 -5.48 6.97 13.38
N ARG A 122 -4.89 6.29 12.38
CA ARG A 122 -3.96 5.18 12.60
C ARG A 122 -2.66 5.60 13.28
N ILE A 123 -2.12 6.76 12.93
CA ILE A 123 -0.88 7.29 13.54
C ILE A 123 -1.10 7.68 15.01
N LYS A 124 -2.31 8.12 15.37
CA LYS A 124 -2.65 8.55 16.73
C LYS A 124 -2.99 7.39 17.69
N LYS A 125 -3.14 6.17 17.19
CA LYS A 125 -3.50 4.98 17.96
C LYS A 125 -2.25 4.17 18.29
#